data_AF-A0A2N1XZD6-F1
#
_entry.id   AF-A0A2N1XZD6-F1
#
_cell.length_a   1.000
_cell.length_b   1.000
_cell.length_c   1.000
_cell.angle_alpha   90.00
_cell.angle_beta   90.00
_cell.angle_gamma   90.00
#
_symmetry.space_group_name_H-M   'P 1'
#
loop_
_entity.id
_entity.type
_entity.pdbx_description
1 polymer ?
#
loop_
_entity_poly.entity_id
_entity_poly.type
_entity_poly.pdbx_seq_one_letter_code
_entity_poly.pdbx_strand_id
1 'polypeptide(L)' 'MNKSTKFSPEVRERAVRMVLEHRGEYPSLWAAVESIAPKIGCVP' A
#
# COMPACT_ATOMS: atom_id res chain seq x y z
N MET A 1 -20.86 9.79 -12.84
CA MET A 1 -19.49 10.01 -12.28
C MET A 1 -19.02 8.69 -11.70
N ASN A 2 -18.38 7.88 -12.53
CA ASN A 2 -18.05 6.50 -12.20
C ASN A 2 -16.69 6.57 -11.49
N LYS A 3 -16.69 6.79 -10.17
CA LYS A 3 -15.50 6.60 -9.36
C LYS A 3 -15.23 5.10 -9.28
N SER A 4 -14.76 4.51 -10.37
CA SER A 4 -14.17 3.17 -10.36
C SER A 4 -12.95 3.27 -9.46
N THR A 5 -13.15 2.99 -8.18
CA THR A 5 -12.07 2.78 -7.23
C THR A 5 -11.21 1.69 -7.84
N LYS A 6 -10.04 2.06 -8.40
CA LYS A 6 -9.13 1.14 -9.10
C LYS A 6 -8.75 -0.08 -8.27
N PHE A 7 -8.91 0.03 -6.94
CA PHE A 7 -8.69 -1.02 -5.99
C PHE A 7 -9.91 -1.18 -5.08
N SER A 8 -10.29 -2.43 -4.81
CA SER A 8 -11.30 -2.78 -3.81
C SER A 8 -10.90 -2.26 -2.43
N PRO A 9 -11.86 -1.96 -1.54
CA PRO A 9 -11.58 -1.53 -0.17
C PRO A 9 -10.67 -2.52 0.57
N GLU A 10 -10.87 -3.83 0.38
CA GLU A 10 -10.03 -4.88 0.97
C GLU A 10 -8.55 -4.78 0.57
N VAL A 11 -8.28 -4.43 -0.70
CA VAL A 11 -6.90 -4.26 -1.20
C VAL A 11 -6.25 -3.04 -0.56
N ARG A 12 -7.01 -1.95 -0.38
CA ARG A 12 -6.53 -0.73 0.29
C ARG A 12 -6.24 -1.00 1.77
N GLU A 13 -7.15 -1.65 2.47
CA GLU A 13 -6.95 -1.97 3.89
C GLU A 13 -5.79 -2.94 4.11
N ARG A 14 -5.63 -3.93 3.23
CA ARG A 14 -4.46 -4.82 3.23
C ARG A 14 -3.15 -4.07 3.00
N ALA A 15 -3.12 -3.14 2.04
CA ALA A 15 -1.93 -2.33 1.76
C ALA A 15 -1.57 -1.44 2.96
N VAL A 16 -2.55 -0.76 3.56
CA VAL A 16 -2.32 0.09 4.74
C VAL A 16 -1.85 -0.75 5.93
N ARG A 17 -2.47 -1.90 6.19
CA ARG A 17 -2.04 -2.80 7.27
C ARG A 17 -0.59 -3.23 7.09
N MET A 18 -0.23 -3.67 5.89
CA MET A 18 1.14 -4.08 5.58
C MET A 18 2.15 -2.93 5.77
N VAL A 19 1.83 -1.71 5.35
CA VAL A 19 2.71 -0.55 5.56
C VAL A 19 2.92 -0.25 7.03
N LEU A 20 1.87 -0.35 7.85
CA LEU A 20 1.95 -0.11 9.29
C LEU A 20 2.74 -1.20 10.01
N GLU A 21 2.52 -2.47 9.66
CA GLU A 21 3.25 -3.61 10.25
C GLU A 21 4.75 -3.54 9.96
N HIS A 22 5.12 -3.20 8.72
CA HIS A 22 6.52 -3.13 8.32
C HIS A 22 7.16 -1.76 8.55
N ARG A 23 6.45 -0.76 9.09
CA ARG A 23 6.98 0.61 9.24
C ARG A 23 8.26 0.67 10.06
N GLY A 24 8.42 -0.19 11.06
CA GLY A 24 9.62 -0.25 11.90
C GLY A 24 10.86 -0.81 11.18
N GLU A 25 10.66 -1.50 10.05
CA GLU A 25 11.75 -2.12 9.28
C GLU A 25 12.37 -1.19 8.23
N TYR A 26 11.73 -0.04 7.97
CA TYR A 26 12.19 0.91 6.96
C TYR A 26 12.55 2.28 7.57
N PRO A 27 13.57 2.96 7.02
CA PRO A 27 14.01 4.27 7.51
C PRO A 27 12.98 5.39 7.28
N SER A 28 11.97 5.16 6.43
CA SER A 28 10.91 6.11 6.15
C SER A 28 9.61 5.41 5.74
N LEU A 29 8.49 6.12 5.87
CA LEU A 29 7.19 5.65 5.39
C LEU A 29 7.21 5.45 3.87
N TRP A 30 7.92 6.32 3.14
CA TRP A 30 8.06 6.23 1.69
C TRP A 30 8.77 4.93 1.28
N ALA A 31 9.86 4.58 1.95
CA ALA A 31 10.59 3.33 1.68
C ALA A 31 9.74 2.07 1.95
N ALA A 32 8.89 2.11 2.99
CA ALA A 32 7.94 1.03 3.25
C ALA A 32 6.88 0.93 2.13
N VAL A 33 6.35 2.07 1.67
CA VAL A 33 5.35 2.12 0.59
C VAL A 33 5.95 1.65 -0.74
N GLU A 34 7.14 2.09 -1.12
CA GLU A 34 7.83 1.65 -2.34
C GLU A 34 8.07 0.13 -2.36
N SER A 35 8.36 -0.45 -1.19
CA SER A 35 8.57 -1.90 -1.05
C SER A 35 7.26 -2.70 -1.08
N ILE A 36 6.12 -2.08 -0.77
CA ILE A 36 4.80 -2.73 -0.68
C ILE A 36 3.95 -2.53 -1.93
N ALA A 37 4.06 -1.37 -2.60
CA ALA A 37 3.36 -1.07 -3.85
C ALA A 37 3.45 -2.21 -4.89
N PRO A 38 4.64 -2.74 -5.25
CA PRO A 38 4.73 -3.84 -6.21
C PRO A 38 4.08 -5.14 -5.74
N LYS A 39 3.99 -5.39 -4.42
CA LYS A 39 3.31 -6.58 -3.85
C LYS A 39 1.79 -6.53 -4.03
N ILE A 40 1.22 -5.33 -4.16
CA ILE A 40 -0.19 -5.10 -4.39
C ILE A 40 -0.51 -4.97 -5.90
N GLY A 41 0.51 -4.93 -6.76
CA GLY A 41 0.35 -4.62 -8.18
C GLY A 41 0.09 -3.14 -8.43
N CYS A 42 0.52 -2.28 -7.51
CA CYS A 42 0.51 -0.83 -7.65
C CYS A 42 1.92 -0.34 -7.98
N VAL A 43 2.01 0.77 -8.73
CA VAL A 43 3.25 1.54 -8.84
C VAL A 43 3.27 2.61 -7.75
N PRO A 44 4.40 2.85 -7.05
CA PRO A 44 4.50 3.89 -6.04
C PRO A 44 4.34 5.30 -6.61
#